data_AF-A0A535HCX0-F1
#
_entry.id   AF-A0A535HCX0-F1
#
_cell.length_a   1.000
_cell.length_b   1.000
_cell.length_c   1.000
_cell.angle_alpha   90.00
_cell.angle_beta   90.00
_cell.angle_gamma   90.00
#
_symmetry.space_group_name_H-M   'P 1'
#
loop_
_entity.id
_entity.type
_entity.pdbx_description
1 polymer ?
#
loop_
_entity_poly.entity_id
_entity_poly.type
_entity_poly.pdbx_seq_one_letter_code
_entity_poly.pdbx_strand_id
1 'polypeptide(L)'
;MGAAWLRRQSGQAVVLVAVAVLVLTAILALALDGGSIYLDKRQLQNAADSAALAGAELLMAVPPSYASMHNQALANLLQNLPGTTKAGTVCSSSCLPQKTIGPPGGNGVGTLDLQAGYHVELSAPTSYTYTVTVWHSHPVVVAPIHGFQPAITLAARATAQNANLPYAVVLMQDKPAYATYSNFSINGTPGGITLQNAGGGSNPNYRGGIFSNASIAPGNGTPSIAFVSPAGDLWAVNESNADQTALQTAGNVSGQQTPGVTGLPRSATHLDYPNYPEPVPPAFSYNGKTVVSGTDTLCPGQYSNAISVQSGATAVMYPGVYQIQANGANIQGTLKSVTATDLPLSCAGFPTLTTWGTFDPGVIIEVTPANASGNTQCNKHIFSAGATSTIDLWPSPKYFNISIYIETMPNWQTVCTSQPLGTNVVK
;
A
#
# COMPACT_ATOMS: atom_id res chain seq x y z
N MET A 1 13.16 92.95 10.75
CA MET A 1 13.54 92.21 9.53
C MET A 1 13.38 90.72 9.82
N GLY A 2 12.77 89.96 8.91
CA GLY A 2 12.61 88.51 9.03
C GLY A 2 11.17 88.03 8.85
N ALA A 3 10.53 88.36 7.72
CA ALA A 3 9.22 87.81 7.39
C ALA A 3 9.35 86.32 7.05
N ALA A 4 8.71 85.47 7.84
CA ALA A 4 8.61 84.04 7.58
C ALA A 4 7.64 83.78 6.41
N TRP A 5 8.17 83.23 5.32
CA TRP A 5 7.41 82.80 4.16
C TRP A 5 6.66 81.49 4.45
N LEU A 6 5.43 81.59 4.96
CA LEU A 6 4.47 80.49 4.87
C LEU A 6 3.96 80.40 3.42
N ARG A 7 4.70 79.65 2.59
CA ARG A 7 4.22 79.19 1.27
C ARG A 7 2.91 78.41 1.47
N ARG A 8 1.83 78.88 0.86
CA ARG A 8 0.54 78.16 0.79
C ARG A 8 0.70 76.86 0.00
N GLN A 9 0.72 75.72 0.67
CA GLN A 9 0.62 74.37 0.07
C GLN A 9 -0.85 73.92 -0.12
N SER A 10 -1.76 74.82 -0.50
CA SER A 10 -3.21 74.53 -0.50
C SER A 10 -3.75 73.70 -1.68
N GLY A 11 -2.88 73.17 -2.55
CA GLY A 11 -3.27 72.31 -3.69
C GLY A 11 -2.60 70.94 -3.75
N GLN A 12 -1.44 70.78 -3.11
CA GLN A 12 -0.66 69.52 -3.16
C GLN A 12 -1.32 68.40 -2.34
N ALA A 13 -1.97 68.76 -1.23
CA ALA A 13 -2.65 67.79 -0.37
C ALA A 13 -3.78 67.06 -1.12
N VAL A 14 -4.55 67.75 -1.95
CA VAL A 14 -5.65 67.14 -2.72
C VAL A 14 -5.13 66.15 -3.75
N VAL A 15 -4.01 66.45 -4.41
CA VAL A 15 -3.37 65.53 -5.37
C VAL A 15 -2.84 64.27 -4.67
N LEU A 16 -2.18 64.44 -3.51
CA LEU A 16 -1.70 63.30 -2.71
C LEU A 16 -2.85 62.41 -2.22
N VAL A 17 -3.96 63.01 -1.78
CA VAL A 17 -5.17 62.27 -1.37
C VAL A 17 -5.78 61.53 -2.55
N ALA A 18 -5.91 62.16 -3.71
CA ALA A 18 -6.46 61.52 -4.91
C ALA A 18 -5.61 60.31 -5.35
N VAL A 19 -4.28 60.44 -5.35
CA VAL A 19 -3.35 59.35 -5.67
C VAL A 19 -3.41 58.26 -4.59
N ALA A 20 -3.46 58.63 -3.31
CA ALA A 20 -3.56 57.66 -2.21
C ALA A 20 -4.85 56.83 -2.28
N VAL A 21 -6.00 57.47 -2.55
CA VAL A 21 -7.28 56.76 -2.72
C VAL A 21 -7.20 55.82 -3.92
N LEU A 22 -6.64 56.26 -5.06
CA LEU A 22 -6.44 55.40 -6.23
C LEU A 22 -5.61 54.16 -5.88
N VAL A 23 -4.45 54.35 -5.22
CA VAL A 23 -3.57 53.24 -4.82
C VAL A 23 -4.26 52.31 -3.82
N LEU A 24 -4.95 52.84 -2.81
CA LEU A 24 -5.66 52.04 -1.82
C LEU A 24 -6.81 51.24 -2.42
N THR A 25 -7.56 51.81 -3.38
CA THR A 25 -8.61 51.09 -4.10
C THR A 25 -8.04 49.99 -4.99
N ALA A 26 -6.89 50.22 -5.64
CA ALA A 26 -6.19 49.20 -6.42
C ALA A 26 -5.70 48.04 -5.54
N ILE A 27 -5.16 48.33 -4.35
CA ILE A 27 -4.73 47.31 -3.38
C ILE A 27 -5.94 46.53 -2.84
N LEU A 28 -7.05 47.21 -2.52
CA LEU A 28 -8.27 46.57 -2.06
C LEU A 28 -8.86 45.64 -3.13
N ALA A 29 -8.91 46.09 -4.38
CA ALA A 29 -9.33 45.27 -5.51
C ALA A 29 -8.53 43.97 -5.62
N LEU A 30 -7.21 44.07 -5.53
CA LEU A 30 -6.31 42.92 -5.55
C LEU A 30 -6.51 42.02 -4.32
N ALA A 31 -6.74 42.60 -3.15
CA ALA A 31 -6.98 41.86 -1.91
C ALA A 31 -8.31 41.08 -1.95
N LEU A 32 -9.36 41.62 -2.58
CA LEU A 32 -10.66 40.95 -2.72
C LEU A 32 -10.58 39.75 -3.69
N ASP A 33 -10.06 39.98 -4.90
CA ASP A 33 -9.93 38.91 -5.89
C ASP A 33 -8.91 37.85 -5.40
N GLY A 34 -7.73 38.28 -4.95
CA GLY A 34 -6.69 37.38 -4.44
C GLY A 34 -7.09 36.62 -3.18
N GLY A 35 -7.78 37.29 -2.25
CA GLY A 35 -8.30 36.67 -1.03
C GLY A 35 -9.36 35.60 -1.32
N SER A 36 -10.31 35.90 -2.22
CA SER A 36 -11.34 34.92 -2.61
C SER A 36 -10.75 33.70 -3.31
N ILE A 37 -9.82 33.90 -4.25
CA ILE A 37 -9.09 32.82 -4.95
C ILE A 37 -8.32 31.95 -3.95
N TYR A 38 -7.65 32.56 -2.97
CA TYR A 38 -6.88 31.83 -1.98
C TYR A 38 -7.76 30.96 -1.07
N LEU A 39 -8.90 31.49 -0.62
CA LEU A 39 -9.85 30.75 0.20
C LEU A 39 -10.44 29.57 -0.57
N ASP A 40 -10.87 29.80 -1.81
CA ASP A 40 -11.41 28.76 -2.69
C ASP A 40 -10.37 27.66 -2.96
N LYS A 41 -9.12 28.05 -3.26
CA LYS A 41 -8.00 27.11 -3.42
C LYS A 41 -7.77 26.23 -2.18
N ARG A 42 -7.87 26.78 -0.96
CA ARG A 42 -7.75 25.99 0.28
C ARG A 42 -8.93 25.05 0.46
N GLN A 43 -10.14 25.50 0.13
CA GLN A 43 -11.33 24.67 0.20
C GLN A 43 -11.25 23.49 -0.77
N LEU A 44 -10.82 23.74 -2.01
CA LEU A 44 -10.56 22.69 -3.00
C LEU A 44 -9.56 21.66 -2.50
N GLN A 45 -8.47 22.10 -1.87
CA GLN A 45 -7.45 21.18 -1.34
C GLN A 45 -8.02 20.32 -0.22
N ASN A 46 -8.69 20.91 0.78
CA ASN A 46 -9.32 20.17 1.86
C ASN A 46 -10.35 19.15 1.36
N ALA A 47 -11.15 19.55 0.36
CA ALA A 47 -12.13 18.67 -0.27
C ALA A 47 -11.44 17.49 -0.97
N ALA A 48 -10.42 17.77 -1.80
CA ALA A 48 -9.65 16.73 -2.49
C ALA A 48 -8.97 15.75 -1.51
N ASP A 49 -8.36 16.26 -0.43
CA ASP A 49 -7.67 15.44 0.57
C ASP A 49 -8.65 14.50 1.30
N SER A 50 -9.80 15.02 1.75
CA SER A 50 -10.85 14.21 2.39
C SER A 50 -11.40 13.13 1.45
N ALA A 51 -11.61 13.47 0.17
CA ALA A 51 -12.10 12.55 -0.84
C ALA A 51 -11.07 11.46 -1.16
N ALA A 52 -9.79 11.83 -1.25
CA ALA A 52 -8.72 10.89 -1.51
C ALA A 52 -8.60 9.86 -0.38
N LEU A 53 -8.62 10.30 0.88
CA LEU A 53 -8.60 9.41 2.04
C LEU A 53 -9.82 8.47 2.06
N ALA A 54 -11.02 9.00 1.81
CA ALA A 54 -12.24 8.22 1.80
C ALA A 54 -12.29 7.18 0.67
N GLY A 55 -11.76 7.51 -0.51
CA GLY A 55 -11.60 6.54 -1.60
C GLY A 55 -10.55 5.48 -1.28
N ALA A 56 -9.42 5.89 -0.67
CA ALA A 56 -8.34 4.98 -0.30
C ALA A 56 -8.72 4.00 0.83
N GLU A 57 -9.63 4.36 1.74
CA GLU A 57 -10.15 3.46 2.77
C GLU A 57 -10.73 2.17 2.18
N LEU A 58 -11.45 2.28 1.06
CA LEU A 58 -12.08 1.15 0.38
C LEU A 58 -11.14 0.37 -0.55
N LEU A 59 -9.87 0.77 -0.69
CA LEU A 59 -8.85 -0.07 -1.34
C LEU A 59 -8.59 -1.36 -0.54
N MET A 60 -8.92 -1.37 0.76
CA MET A 60 -8.82 -2.56 1.63
C MET A 60 -10.05 -3.47 1.56
N ALA A 61 -11.11 -3.08 0.84
CA ALA A 61 -12.31 -3.89 0.75
C ALA A 61 -12.01 -5.16 -0.06
N VAL A 62 -12.50 -6.30 0.43
CA VAL A 62 -12.30 -7.59 -0.23
C VAL A 62 -13.66 -8.22 -0.56
N PRO A 63 -14.04 -8.34 -1.85
CA PRO A 63 -13.34 -7.85 -3.04
C PRO A 63 -13.45 -6.31 -3.20
N PRO A 64 -12.45 -5.65 -3.79
CA PRO A 64 -12.50 -4.22 -4.04
C PRO A 64 -13.44 -3.89 -5.20
N SER A 65 -14.20 -2.79 -5.09
CA SER A 65 -15.11 -2.29 -6.13
C SER A 65 -14.80 -0.82 -6.42
N TYR A 66 -14.37 -0.51 -7.64
CA TYR A 66 -14.09 0.88 -8.04
C TYR A 66 -15.33 1.77 -7.90
N ALA A 67 -16.53 1.23 -8.16
CA ALA A 67 -17.76 1.99 -7.98
C ALA A 67 -17.99 2.39 -6.51
N SER A 68 -17.75 1.50 -5.54
CA SER A 68 -17.90 1.85 -4.13
C SER A 68 -16.84 2.86 -3.68
N MET A 69 -15.58 2.71 -4.13
CA MET A 69 -14.51 3.68 -3.87
C MET A 69 -14.86 5.08 -4.39
N HIS A 70 -15.26 5.16 -5.67
CA HIS A 70 -15.61 6.43 -6.31
C HIS A 70 -16.83 7.10 -5.65
N ASN A 71 -17.87 6.32 -5.30
CA ASN A 71 -19.03 6.86 -4.59
C ASN A 71 -18.67 7.38 -3.20
N GLN A 72 -17.80 6.68 -2.45
CA GLN A 72 -17.36 7.10 -1.13
C GLN A 72 -16.48 8.35 -1.18
N ALA A 73 -15.51 8.39 -2.10
CA ALA A 73 -14.66 9.57 -2.35
C ALA A 73 -15.51 10.79 -2.72
N LEU A 74 -16.46 10.61 -3.64
CA LEU A 74 -17.34 11.69 -4.08
C LEU A 74 -18.27 12.18 -2.96
N ALA A 75 -18.81 11.29 -2.14
CA ALA A 75 -19.67 11.67 -1.02
C ALA A 75 -18.94 12.57 -0.01
N ASN A 76 -17.65 12.31 0.25
CA ASN A 76 -16.81 13.17 1.10
C ASN A 76 -16.42 14.46 0.38
N LEU A 77 -16.17 14.40 -0.92
CA LEU A 77 -15.85 15.57 -1.71
C LEU A 77 -16.98 16.61 -1.69
N LEU A 78 -18.20 16.18 -1.97
CA LEU A 78 -19.38 17.05 -2.07
C LEU A 78 -19.73 17.74 -0.74
N GLN A 79 -19.43 17.10 0.41
CA GLN A 79 -19.62 17.72 1.72
C GLN A 79 -18.71 18.94 1.94
N ASN A 80 -17.58 18.99 1.23
CA ASN A 80 -16.58 20.04 1.39
C ASN A 80 -16.62 21.10 0.26
N LEU A 81 -17.43 20.88 -0.78
CA LEU A 81 -17.59 21.80 -1.91
C LEU A 81 -18.95 22.53 -1.87
N PRO A 82 -18.96 23.86 -1.69
CA PRO A 82 -20.18 24.64 -1.51
C PRO A 82 -20.94 24.78 -2.83
N GLY A 83 -22.27 24.82 -2.75
CA GLY A 83 -23.13 24.99 -3.94
C GLY A 83 -23.21 23.76 -4.85
N THR A 84 -22.57 22.65 -4.48
CA THR A 84 -22.74 21.38 -5.18
C THR A 84 -24.04 20.71 -4.73
N THR A 85 -24.84 20.22 -5.69
CA THR A 85 -26.16 19.63 -5.41
C THR A 85 -26.31 18.21 -5.93
N LYS A 86 -25.21 17.59 -6.39
CA LYS A 86 -25.23 16.22 -6.91
C LYS A 86 -25.28 15.20 -5.78
N ALA A 87 -26.40 15.17 -5.06
CA ALA A 87 -26.72 14.12 -4.09
C ALA A 87 -27.19 12.87 -4.84
N GLY A 88 -26.37 11.82 -4.86
CA GLY A 88 -26.74 10.53 -5.44
C GLY A 88 -25.55 9.74 -5.98
N THR A 89 -25.76 8.43 -6.17
CA THR A 89 -24.80 7.49 -6.75
C THR A 89 -24.39 7.93 -8.15
N VAL A 90 -23.27 8.67 -8.27
CA VAL A 90 -22.73 9.08 -9.57
C VAL A 90 -22.14 7.87 -10.31
N CYS A 91 -21.72 6.85 -9.56
CA CYS A 91 -21.17 5.61 -10.10
C CYS A 91 -22.14 4.44 -9.98
N SER A 92 -22.94 4.20 -11.02
CA SER A 92 -23.83 3.03 -11.12
C SER A 92 -23.31 1.99 -12.12
N SER A 93 -23.35 2.26 -13.43
CA SER A 93 -22.91 1.33 -14.49
C SER A 93 -21.70 1.81 -15.30
N SER A 94 -21.44 3.13 -15.35
CA SER A 94 -20.28 3.70 -16.06
C SER A 94 -18.95 3.45 -15.37
N CYS A 95 -18.96 3.38 -14.03
CA CYS A 95 -17.73 3.23 -13.23
C CYS A 95 -17.30 1.78 -13.00
N LEU A 96 -18.09 0.80 -13.45
CA LEU A 96 -17.70 -0.60 -13.40
C LEU A 96 -17.18 -1.02 -14.79
N PRO A 97 -15.94 -1.51 -14.93
CA PRO A 97 -14.83 -1.61 -13.96
C PRO A 97 -13.78 -0.50 -14.18
N GLN A 98 -14.18 0.77 -14.23
CA GLN A 98 -13.27 1.87 -14.56
C GLN A 98 -12.41 2.30 -13.37
N LYS A 99 -11.08 2.12 -13.50
CA LYS A 99 -10.08 2.65 -12.55
C LYS A 99 -10.12 4.18 -12.43
N THR A 100 -10.42 4.86 -13.54
CA THR A 100 -10.47 6.32 -13.63
C THR A 100 -11.79 6.77 -14.20
N ILE A 101 -12.39 7.79 -13.59
CA ILE A 101 -13.59 8.48 -14.06
C ILE A 101 -13.35 9.99 -14.06
N GLY A 102 -14.00 10.68 -14.99
CA GLY A 102 -13.80 12.12 -15.17
C GLY A 102 -12.41 12.54 -15.67
N PRO A 103 -11.69 11.76 -16.53
CA PRO A 103 -10.36 12.16 -16.98
C PRO A 103 -10.40 13.55 -17.67
N PRO A 104 -9.30 14.30 -17.70
CA PRO A 104 -9.27 15.62 -18.30
C PRO A 104 -9.63 15.58 -19.79
N GLY A 105 -10.52 16.50 -20.22
CA GLY A 105 -10.87 16.68 -21.62
C GLY A 105 -9.81 17.48 -22.40
N GLY A 106 -10.12 17.84 -23.65
CA GLY A 106 -9.22 18.64 -24.50
C GLY A 106 -8.88 20.03 -23.97
N ASN A 107 -9.61 20.51 -22.95
CA ASN A 107 -9.37 21.76 -22.22
C ASN A 107 -8.51 21.59 -20.96
N GLY A 108 -8.03 20.37 -20.63
CA GLY A 108 -7.22 20.10 -19.44
C GLY A 108 -7.99 20.11 -18.12
N VAL A 109 -9.33 20.10 -18.16
CA VAL A 109 -10.22 20.06 -17.00
C VAL A 109 -10.95 18.72 -16.95
N GLY A 110 -11.16 18.18 -15.75
CA GLY A 110 -11.90 16.94 -15.53
C GLY A 110 -13.27 16.92 -16.23
N THR A 111 -13.69 15.75 -16.69
CA THR A 111 -14.96 15.60 -17.42
C THR A 111 -16.15 15.30 -16.51
N LEU A 112 -15.92 14.97 -15.23
CA LEU A 112 -17.02 14.74 -14.29
C LEU A 112 -17.49 16.07 -13.70
N ASP A 113 -18.63 16.55 -14.17
CA ASP A 113 -19.27 17.78 -13.71
C ASP A 113 -20.06 17.55 -12.40
N LEU A 114 -19.74 18.36 -11.38
CA LEU A 114 -20.39 18.41 -10.07
C LEU A 114 -21.31 19.64 -9.89
N GLN A 115 -21.50 20.42 -10.96
CA GLN A 115 -22.21 21.70 -10.98
C GLN A 115 -21.44 22.79 -10.22
N ALA A 116 -22.00 24.00 -10.19
CA ALA A 116 -21.38 25.18 -9.57
C ALA A 116 -19.95 25.47 -10.05
N GLY A 117 -19.61 25.10 -11.29
CA GLY A 117 -18.30 25.30 -11.88
C GLY A 117 -17.23 24.30 -11.43
N TYR A 118 -17.60 23.26 -10.67
CA TYR A 118 -16.68 22.21 -10.22
C TYR A 118 -16.63 21.03 -11.19
N HIS A 119 -15.42 20.61 -11.50
CA HIS A 119 -15.13 19.42 -12.30
C HIS A 119 -14.14 18.53 -11.57
N VAL A 120 -14.23 17.21 -11.75
CA VAL A 120 -13.34 16.28 -11.03
C VAL A 120 -12.84 15.14 -11.89
N GLU A 121 -11.75 14.56 -11.43
CA GLU A 121 -11.20 13.29 -11.84
C GLU A 121 -10.99 12.46 -10.58
N LEU A 122 -11.53 11.24 -10.58
CA LEU A 122 -11.32 10.26 -9.52
C LEU A 122 -10.62 9.05 -10.13
N SER A 123 -9.49 8.65 -9.55
CA SER A 123 -8.66 7.60 -10.12
C SER A 123 -8.06 6.71 -9.04
N ALA A 124 -8.10 5.40 -9.26
CA ALA A 124 -7.31 4.40 -8.55
C ALA A 124 -6.17 3.93 -9.47
N PRO A 125 -5.08 4.72 -9.62
CA PRO A 125 -4.00 4.42 -10.56
C PRO A 125 -3.28 3.10 -10.23
N THR A 126 -3.17 2.76 -8.95
CA THR A 126 -2.67 1.45 -8.51
C THR A 126 -3.64 0.80 -7.51
N SER A 127 -3.44 -0.48 -7.22
CA SER A 127 -4.21 -1.23 -6.20
C SER A 127 -4.16 -0.67 -4.78
N TYR A 128 -3.22 0.23 -4.47
CA TYR A 128 -3.01 0.83 -3.15
C TYR A 128 -2.96 2.36 -3.18
N THR A 129 -3.18 3.00 -4.33
CA THR A 129 -3.14 4.46 -4.47
C THR A 129 -4.45 4.97 -5.04
N TYR A 130 -5.02 5.99 -4.40
CA TYR A 130 -6.20 6.70 -4.86
C TYR A 130 -5.87 8.19 -5.04
N THR A 131 -6.25 8.77 -6.17
CA THR A 131 -6.00 10.17 -6.53
C THR A 131 -7.30 10.87 -6.87
N VAL A 132 -7.44 12.09 -6.37
CA VAL A 132 -8.55 12.99 -6.65
C VAL A 132 -8.00 14.30 -7.17
N THR A 133 -8.44 14.71 -8.34
CA THR A 133 -8.16 16.05 -8.89
C THR A 133 -9.47 16.80 -9.03
N VAL A 134 -9.53 18.02 -8.51
CA VAL A 134 -10.71 18.88 -8.52
C VAL A 134 -10.33 20.19 -9.20
N TRP A 135 -11.15 20.63 -10.13
CA TRP A 135 -11.05 21.93 -10.78
C TRP A 135 -12.28 22.75 -10.42
N HIS A 136 -12.10 24.08 -10.32
CA HIS A 136 -13.19 25.02 -10.15
C HIS A 136 -12.98 26.25 -11.00
N SER A 137 -14.03 26.67 -11.71
CA SER A 137 -14.07 27.93 -12.44
C SER A 137 -14.50 29.06 -11.50
N HIS A 138 -13.54 29.71 -10.85
CA HIS A 138 -13.80 30.77 -9.88
C HIS A 138 -14.04 32.11 -10.58
N PRO A 139 -15.20 32.76 -10.39
CA PRO A 139 -15.45 34.09 -10.94
C PRO A 139 -14.63 35.15 -10.18
N VAL A 140 -14.00 36.05 -10.93
CA VAL A 140 -13.26 37.20 -10.37
C VAL A 140 -14.10 38.46 -10.53
N VAL A 141 -14.09 39.31 -9.51
CA VAL A 141 -15.03 40.44 -9.43
C VAL A 141 -14.42 41.70 -10.02
N VAL A 142 -13.13 41.97 -9.76
CA VAL A 142 -12.50 43.24 -10.13
C VAL A 142 -11.61 43.12 -11.36
N ALA A 143 -10.97 41.96 -11.57
CA ALA A 143 -10.14 41.70 -12.74
C ALA A 143 -10.84 42.00 -14.10
N PRO A 144 -12.14 41.67 -14.32
CA PRO A 144 -12.77 41.86 -15.63
C PRO A 144 -12.99 43.34 -15.98
N ILE A 145 -13.13 44.19 -14.97
CA ILE A 145 -13.23 45.66 -15.13
C ILE A 145 -11.98 46.20 -15.83
N HIS A 146 -10.84 45.51 -15.67
CA HIS A 146 -9.55 45.90 -16.22
C HIS A 146 -9.18 45.11 -17.50
N GLY A 147 -10.13 44.40 -18.10
CA GLY A 147 -9.93 43.64 -19.34
C GLY A 147 -9.32 42.23 -19.18
N PHE A 148 -9.17 41.75 -17.94
CA PHE A 148 -8.81 40.35 -17.68
C PHE A 148 -10.01 39.41 -17.85
N GLN A 149 -9.75 38.10 -17.86
CA GLN A 149 -10.81 37.11 -17.99
C GLN A 149 -11.81 37.16 -16.80
N PRO A 150 -13.10 36.88 -17.04
CA PRO A 150 -14.16 36.90 -16.01
C PRO A 150 -14.05 35.78 -14.97
N ALA A 151 -13.24 34.75 -15.23
CA ALA A 151 -13.03 33.65 -14.32
C ALA A 151 -11.60 33.11 -14.46
N ILE A 152 -11.14 32.44 -13.41
CA ILE A 152 -9.88 31.71 -13.37
C ILE A 152 -10.15 30.26 -12.98
N THR A 153 -9.49 29.31 -13.63
CA THR A 153 -9.58 27.90 -13.26
C THR A 153 -8.56 27.60 -12.16
N LEU A 154 -9.05 27.20 -11.00
CA LEU A 154 -8.25 26.66 -9.91
C LEU A 154 -8.29 25.14 -9.98
N ALA A 155 -7.21 24.48 -9.57
CA ALA A 155 -7.14 23.02 -9.52
C ALA A 155 -6.45 22.57 -8.24
N ALA A 156 -6.98 21.58 -7.54
CA ALA A 156 -6.32 20.92 -6.41
C ALA A 156 -6.20 19.42 -6.69
N ARG A 157 -5.09 18.82 -6.27
CA ARG A 157 -4.86 17.39 -6.41
C ARG A 157 -4.45 16.82 -5.07
N ALA A 158 -5.05 15.69 -4.72
CA ALA A 158 -4.75 14.94 -3.53
C ALA A 158 -4.50 13.48 -3.89
N THR A 159 -3.57 12.85 -3.18
CA THR A 159 -3.26 11.43 -3.33
C THR A 159 -3.20 10.80 -1.95
N ALA A 160 -3.93 9.70 -1.77
CA ALA A 160 -3.92 8.88 -0.57
C ALA A 160 -3.51 7.45 -0.94
N GLN A 161 -2.81 6.80 -0.01
CA GLN A 161 -2.36 5.43 -0.19
C GLN A 161 -2.85 4.56 0.96
N ASN A 162 -3.25 3.34 0.63
CA ASN A 162 -3.66 2.35 1.60
C ASN A 162 -3.25 0.96 1.12
N ALA A 163 -2.24 0.40 1.78
CA ALA A 163 -1.67 -0.91 1.48
C ALA A 163 -1.91 -1.93 2.62
N ASN A 164 -2.90 -1.67 3.49
CA ASN A 164 -3.22 -2.58 4.59
C ASN A 164 -4.07 -3.75 4.06
N LEU A 165 -3.41 -4.69 3.38
CA LEU A 165 -4.06 -5.84 2.76
C LEU A 165 -4.53 -6.82 3.85
N PRO A 166 -5.83 -7.19 3.91
CA PRO A 166 -6.36 -8.07 4.96
C PRO A 166 -6.14 -9.57 4.65
N TYR A 167 -5.00 -9.91 4.05
CA TYR A 167 -4.65 -11.26 3.64
C TYR A 167 -3.48 -11.77 4.48
N ALA A 168 -3.51 -13.06 4.84
CA ALA A 168 -2.40 -13.71 5.52
C ALA A 168 -1.27 -14.05 4.52
N VAL A 169 -1.63 -14.33 3.26
CA VAL A 169 -0.69 -14.61 2.18
C VAL A 169 -1.12 -13.81 0.95
N VAL A 170 -0.19 -13.07 0.36
CA VAL A 170 -0.40 -12.29 -0.87
C VAL A 170 0.63 -12.72 -1.92
N LEU A 171 0.15 -13.12 -3.09
CA LEU A 171 0.99 -13.62 -4.19
C LEU A 171 0.81 -12.73 -5.42
N MET A 172 1.82 -11.92 -5.69
CA MET A 172 1.81 -10.90 -6.74
C MET A 172 2.63 -11.38 -7.94
N GLN A 173 1.96 -11.94 -8.95
CA GLN A 173 2.57 -12.23 -10.25
C GLN A 173 2.09 -11.20 -11.24
N ASP A 174 2.98 -10.28 -11.58
CA ASP A 174 2.63 -9.12 -12.39
C ASP A 174 3.25 -9.18 -13.79
N LYS A 175 3.93 -10.30 -14.13
CA LYS A 175 4.50 -10.49 -15.47
C LYS A 175 3.49 -11.17 -16.40
N PRO A 176 3.07 -10.51 -17.50
CA PRO A 176 2.12 -11.07 -18.46
C PRO A 176 2.55 -12.43 -19.03
N ALA A 177 3.86 -12.67 -19.18
CA ALA A 177 4.42 -13.93 -19.68
C ALA A 177 4.14 -15.14 -18.78
N TYR A 178 3.75 -14.93 -17.52
CA TYR A 178 3.52 -15.99 -16.53
C TYR A 178 2.08 -16.00 -16.00
N ALA A 179 1.18 -15.23 -16.61
CA ALA A 179 -0.23 -15.13 -16.21
C ALA A 179 -1.00 -16.47 -16.28
N THR A 180 -0.45 -17.48 -16.98
CA THR A 180 -1.04 -18.81 -17.13
C THR A 180 -0.58 -19.83 -16.09
N TYR A 181 0.37 -19.49 -15.22
CA TYR A 181 0.86 -20.38 -14.18
C TYR A 181 0.25 -20.01 -12.83
N SER A 182 0.07 -21.01 -11.96
CA SER A 182 -0.41 -20.80 -10.60
C SER A 182 0.68 -20.12 -9.76
N ASN A 183 0.35 -19.03 -9.07
CA ASN A 183 1.31 -18.33 -8.19
C ASN A 183 1.49 -19.05 -6.86
N PHE A 184 0.48 -19.83 -6.47
CA PHE A 184 0.51 -20.69 -5.31
C PHE A 184 0.48 -22.13 -5.78
N SER A 185 1.44 -22.92 -5.33
CA SER A 185 1.45 -24.36 -5.55
C SER A 185 1.99 -25.05 -4.30
N ILE A 186 1.21 -25.95 -3.74
CA ILE A 186 1.62 -26.78 -2.61
C ILE A 186 2.03 -28.15 -3.17
N ASN A 187 3.31 -28.51 -3.03
CA ASN A 187 3.84 -29.80 -3.48
C ASN A 187 4.37 -30.58 -2.28
N GLY A 188 4.07 -31.89 -2.18
CA GLY A 188 4.48 -32.71 -1.04
C GLY A 188 3.87 -34.11 -1.07
N THR A 189 4.08 -34.90 -0.01
CA THR A 189 3.48 -36.24 0.12
C THR A 189 3.12 -36.53 1.58
N PRO A 190 1.92 -36.11 2.06
CA PRO A 190 0.98 -35.16 1.46
C PRO A 190 1.38 -33.71 1.75
N GLY A 191 1.10 -32.79 0.82
CA GLY A 191 1.36 -31.35 0.98
C GLY A 191 0.09 -30.59 1.39
N GLY A 192 0.17 -29.78 2.45
CA GLY A 192 -0.91 -28.90 2.87
C GLY A 192 -0.41 -27.68 3.64
N ILE A 193 -1.22 -26.63 3.69
CA ILE A 193 -1.00 -25.43 4.49
C ILE A 193 -2.15 -25.25 5.48
N THR A 194 -1.82 -24.87 6.71
CA THR A 194 -2.81 -24.52 7.74
C THR A 194 -2.59 -23.08 8.16
N LEU A 195 -3.62 -22.24 7.97
CA LEU A 195 -3.63 -20.83 8.35
C LEU A 195 -4.40 -20.66 9.65
N GLN A 196 -3.79 -19.96 10.61
CA GLN A 196 -4.39 -19.70 11.92
C GLN A 196 -4.80 -18.23 12.03
N ASN A 197 -5.86 -17.96 12.78
CA ASN A 197 -6.26 -16.59 13.10
C ASN A 197 -5.19 -15.90 13.98
N ALA A 198 -5.01 -14.59 13.80
CA ALA A 198 -4.20 -13.74 14.67
C ALA A 198 -4.77 -13.73 16.10
N GLY A 199 -4.27 -14.65 16.93
CA GLY A 199 -4.40 -14.62 18.38
C GLY A 199 -5.77 -15.00 18.94
N GLY A 200 -6.13 -16.29 18.91
CA GLY A 200 -7.01 -16.96 19.90
C GLY A 200 -8.39 -16.34 20.22
N GLY A 201 -8.84 -15.33 19.49
CA GLY A 201 -9.97 -14.49 19.83
C GLY A 201 -11.02 -14.47 18.72
N SER A 202 -12.29 -14.52 19.13
CA SER A 202 -13.49 -14.62 18.31
C SER A 202 -13.83 -13.37 17.48
N ASN A 203 -12.89 -12.45 17.25
CA ASN A 203 -13.19 -11.20 16.54
C ASN A 203 -13.36 -11.48 15.03
N PRO A 204 -14.57 -11.33 14.47
CA PRO A 204 -14.85 -11.65 13.06
C PRO A 204 -14.16 -10.70 12.06
N ASN A 205 -13.45 -9.67 12.56
CA ASN A 205 -12.69 -8.73 11.74
C ASN A 205 -11.24 -9.15 11.51
N TYR A 206 -10.73 -10.16 12.24
CA TYR A 206 -9.43 -10.75 11.91
C TYR A 206 -9.60 -11.64 10.68
N ARG A 207 -9.25 -11.06 9.53
CA ARG A 207 -9.34 -11.68 8.21
C ARG A 207 -7.98 -12.26 7.87
N GLY A 208 -7.93 -13.55 7.60
CA GLY A 208 -6.73 -14.27 7.22
C GLY A 208 -7.03 -15.23 6.08
N GLY A 209 -6.66 -14.83 4.86
CA GLY A 209 -6.85 -15.63 3.65
C GLY A 209 -5.67 -15.58 2.70
N ILE A 210 -5.78 -16.31 1.59
CA ILE A 210 -4.76 -16.32 0.52
C ILE A 210 -5.31 -15.51 -0.65
N PHE A 211 -4.52 -14.54 -1.10
CA PHE A 211 -4.76 -13.78 -2.32
C PHE A 211 -3.71 -14.12 -3.37
N SER A 212 -4.13 -14.24 -4.64
CA SER A 212 -3.26 -14.45 -5.77
C SER A 212 -3.67 -13.62 -7.01
N ASN A 213 -2.70 -12.95 -7.65
CA ASN A 213 -2.89 -12.33 -8.97
C ASN A 213 -3.07 -13.36 -10.11
N ALA A 214 -2.83 -14.64 -9.87
CA ALA A 214 -3.05 -15.74 -10.81
C ALA A 214 -3.77 -16.92 -10.13
N SER A 215 -3.66 -18.13 -10.68
CA SER A 215 -4.30 -19.33 -10.14
C SER A 215 -3.73 -19.76 -8.79
N ILE A 216 -4.56 -20.40 -7.97
CA ILE A 216 -4.18 -21.08 -6.72
C ILE A 216 -4.31 -22.59 -6.96
N ALA A 217 -3.20 -23.28 -7.17
CA ALA A 217 -3.22 -24.73 -7.31
C ALA A 217 -3.29 -25.39 -5.92
N PRO A 218 -4.39 -26.09 -5.58
CA PRO A 218 -4.45 -26.82 -4.32
C PRO A 218 -3.43 -27.95 -4.34
N GLY A 219 -2.72 -28.14 -3.22
CA GLY A 219 -1.85 -29.31 -3.06
C GLY A 219 -2.61 -30.62 -3.05
N ASN A 220 -1.87 -31.71 -2.92
CA ASN A 220 -2.42 -33.07 -2.88
C ASN A 220 -2.83 -33.56 -1.49
N GLY A 221 -2.69 -32.74 -0.44
CA GLY A 221 -3.19 -33.03 0.90
C GLY A 221 -4.72 -32.96 1.00
N THR A 222 -5.26 -33.53 2.07
CA THR A 222 -6.71 -33.50 2.36
C THR A 222 -6.92 -33.20 3.85
N PRO A 223 -7.19 -31.93 4.24
CA PRO A 223 -7.24 -30.74 3.39
C PRO A 223 -5.85 -30.31 2.90
N SER A 224 -5.78 -29.77 1.69
CA SER A 224 -4.57 -29.13 1.17
C SER A 224 -4.45 -27.68 1.63
N ILE A 225 -5.57 -27.03 1.94
CA ILE A 225 -5.62 -25.72 2.58
C ILE A 225 -6.63 -25.76 3.73
N ALA A 226 -6.16 -25.53 4.95
CA ALA A 226 -7.00 -25.49 6.15
C ALA A 226 -6.93 -24.14 6.83
N PHE A 227 -8.08 -23.62 7.27
CA PHE A 227 -8.18 -22.46 8.15
C PHE A 227 -8.60 -22.93 9.55
N VAL A 228 -7.88 -22.52 10.58
CA VAL A 228 -8.18 -22.92 11.97
C VAL A 228 -9.21 -21.96 12.56
N SER A 229 -10.44 -22.47 12.77
CA SER A 229 -11.65 -21.65 13.00
C SER A 229 -12.01 -20.85 11.75
N PRO A 230 -13.28 -20.47 11.49
CA PRO A 230 -13.63 -19.66 10.32
C PRO A 230 -12.81 -18.36 10.26
N ALA A 231 -11.70 -18.35 9.52
CA ALA A 231 -10.64 -17.34 9.65
C ALA A 231 -10.28 -16.65 8.31
N GLY A 232 -10.76 -17.16 7.18
CA GLY A 232 -10.74 -16.43 5.90
C GLY A 232 -11.15 -17.27 4.70
N ASP A 233 -10.99 -16.70 3.51
CA ASP A 233 -11.33 -17.31 2.23
C ASP A 233 -10.12 -17.25 1.26
N LEU A 234 -10.33 -17.69 0.02
CA LEU A 234 -9.35 -17.64 -1.07
C LEU A 234 -9.81 -16.65 -2.14
N TRP A 235 -8.86 -15.89 -2.68
CA TRP A 235 -9.09 -14.90 -3.73
C TRP A 235 -8.08 -15.06 -4.87
N ALA A 236 -8.58 -15.10 -6.09
CA ALA A 236 -7.75 -15.20 -7.28
C ALA A 236 -8.28 -14.30 -8.40
N VAL A 237 -7.36 -13.68 -9.13
CA VAL A 237 -7.69 -12.79 -10.26
C VAL A 237 -7.88 -13.61 -11.53
N ASN A 238 -6.92 -14.48 -11.85
CA ASN A 238 -6.92 -15.32 -13.05
C ASN A 238 -6.89 -16.81 -12.66
N GLU A 239 -7.98 -17.29 -12.07
CA GLU A 239 -8.09 -18.70 -11.68
C GLU A 239 -8.37 -19.59 -12.90
N SER A 240 -7.60 -20.67 -13.05
CA SER A 240 -7.81 -21.68 -14.08
C SER A 240 -8.99 -22.59 -13.72
N ASN A 241 -9.71 -23.09 -14.73
CA ASN A 241 -10.84 -23.99 -14.52
C ASN A 241 -10.43 -25.28 -13.77
N ALA A 242 -9.20 -25.77 -14.00
CA ALA A 242 -8.70 -26.99 -13.36
C ALA A 242 -8.46 -26.79 -11.86
N ASP A 243 -7.72 -25.73 -11.50
CA ASP A 243 -7.42 -25.40 -10.11
C ASP A 243 -8.69 -24.98 -9.35
N GLN A 244 -9.58 -24.23 -9.98
CA GLN A 244 -10.90 -23.90 -9.43
C GLN A 244 -11.72 -25.16 -9.10
N THR A 245 -11.76 -26.13 -10.03
CA THR A 245 -12.47 -27.39 -9.80
C THR A 245 -11.85 -28.17 -8.64
N ALA A 246 -10.53 -28.18 -8.56
CA ALA A 246 -9.81 -28.84 -7.49
C ALA A 246 -10.03 -28.17 -6.12
N LEU A 247 -10.06 -26.83 -6.05
CA LEU A 247 -10.35 -26.08 -4.82
C LEU A 247 -11.79 -26.26 -4.33
N GLN A 248 -12.73 -26.44 -5.25
CA GLN A 248 -14.14 -26.68 -4.95
C GLN A 248 -14.46 -28.14 -4.63
N THR A 249 -13.51 -29.06 -4.85
CA THR A 249 -13.67 -30.46 -4.47
C THR A 249 -13.75 -30.56 -2.94
N ALA A 250 -14.82 -31.21 -2.46
CA ALA A 250 -15.09 -31.33 -1.03
C ALA A 250 -13.89 -31.94 -0.28
N GLY A 251 -13.48 -31.28 0.80
CA GLY A 251 -12.38 -31.72 1.66
C GLY A 251 -11.00 -31.15 1.29
N ASN A 252 -10.80 -30.55 0.11
CA ASN A 252 -9.52 -29.95 -0.26
C ASN A 252 -9.27 -28.63 0.47
N VAL A 253 -10.32 -27.82 0.65
CA VAL A 253 -10.26 -26.59 1.45
C VAL A 253 -11.23 -26.74 2.62
N SER A 254 -10.77 -26.46 3.84
CA SER A 254 -11.58 -26.57 5.06
C SER A 254 -11.42 -25.37 6.00
N GLY A 255 -12.43 -25.12 6.83
CA GLY A 255 -12.42 -24.05 7.83
C GLY A 255 -12.61 -22.63 7.29
N GLN A 256 -13.06 -22.49 6.03
CA GLN A 256 -13.26 -21.20 5.39
C GLN A 256 -14.31 -20.35 6.12
N GLN A 257 -14.16 -19.03 6.05
CA GLN A 257 -15.10 -18.09 6.67
C GLN A 257 -16.49 -18.19 6.06
N THR A 258 -16.57 -18.40 4.74
CA THR A 258 -17.84 -18.51 4.06
C THR A 258 -18.08 -19.98 3.69
N PRO A 259 -18.86 -20.74 4.49
CA PRO A 259 -19.00 -22.18 4.33
C PRO A 259 -19.88 -22.53 3.12
N GLY A 260 -19.56 -23.63 2.42
CA GLY A 260 -20.42 -24.21 1.38
C GLY A 260 -20.50 -23.43 0.06
N VAL A 261 -19.54 -22.53 -0.21
CA VAL A 261 -19.60 -21.62 -1.35
C VAL A 261 -19.10 -22.30 -2.63
N THR A 262 -19.99 -22.46 -3.60
CA THR A 262 -19.62 -22.64 -5.00
C THR A 262 -18.94 -21.36 -5.50
N GLY A 263 -17.76 -21.46 -6.13
CA GLY A 263 -17.00 -20.29 -6.59
C GLY A 263 -15.86 -19.83 -5.68
N LEU A 264 -15.30 -20.71 -4.84
CA LEU A 264 -13.92 -20.55 -4.36
C LEU A 264 -12.93 -20.95 -5.50
N PRO A 265 -11.80 -20.26 -5.66
CA PRO A 265 -11.46 -19.00 -5.03
C PRO A 265 -12.32 -17.86 -5.60
N ARG A 266 -12.60 -16.88 -4.76
CA ARG A 266 -13.42 -15.72 -5.12
C ARG A 266 -12.69 -14.87 -6.16
N SER A 267 -13.45 -14.29 -7.09
CA SER A 267 -12.91 -13.33 -8.04
C SER A 267 -12.34 -12.12 -7.30
N ALA A 268 -11.17 -11.67 -7.74
CA ALA A 268 -10.46 -10.55 -7.17
C ALA A 268 -9.92 -9.64 -8.28
N THR A 269 -9.51 -8.42 -7.91
CA THR A 269 -8.82 -7.51 -8.83
C THR A 269 -7.31 -7.61 -8.65
N HIS A 270 -6.58 -7.45 -9.75
CA HIS A 270 -5.11 -7.43 -9.75
C HIS A 270 -4.55 -6.45 -8.71
N LEU A 271 -3.71 -6.96 -7.80
CA LEU A 271 -2.90 -6.14 -6.91
C LEU A 271 -1.59 -5.81 -7.61
N ASP A 272 -1.38 -4.56 -7.98
CA ASP A 272 -0.14 -4.17 -8.65
C ASP A 272 1.07 -4.41 -7.76
N TYR A 273 2.21 -4.79 -8.37
CA TYR A 273 3.49 -4.86 -7.67
C TYR A 273 3.69 -3.53 -6.95
N PRO A 274 3.72 -3.56 -5.62
CA PRO A 274 4.08 -2.38 -4.89
C PRO A 274 5.55 -2.14 -5.17
N ASN A 275 5.87 -0.98 -5.77
CA ASN A 275 7.24 -0.47 -5.80
C ASN A 275 7.65 -0.08 -4.38
N TYR A 276 7.62 -1.03 -3.45
CA TYR A 276 8.07 -0.83 -2.09
C TYR A 276 9.55 -0.45 -2.20
N PRO A 277 9.95 0.74 -1.73
CA PRO A 277 11.37 1.01 -1.60
C PRO A 277 11.94 -0.09 -0.70
N GLU A 278 12.97 -0.79 -1.21
CA GLU A 278 13.69 -1.80 -0.43
C GLU A 278 14.03 -1.16 0.93
N PRO A 279 13.73 -1.83 2.05
CA PRO A 279 14.12 -1.32 3.35
C PRO A 279 15.62 -0.99 3.32
N VAL A 280 15.99 0.19 3.81
CA VAL A 280 17.40 0.65 3.75
C VAL A 280 18.30 -0.48 4.27
N PRO A 281 19.30 -0.92 3.49
CA PRO A 281 20.15 -2.05 3.86
C PRO A 281 20.67 -1.90 5.29
N PRO A 282 20.51 -2.91 6.15
CA PRO A 282 20.96 -2.83 7.52
C PRO A 282 22.46 -2.49 7.62
N ALA A 283 22.84 -1.63 8.57
CA ALA A 283 24.23 -1.20 8.74
C ALA A 283 25.18 -2.34 9.20
N PHE A 284 24.64 -3.43 9.73
CA PHE A 284 25.40 -4.53 10.30
C PHE A 284 25.38 -5.75 9.38
N SER A 285 26.56 -6.34 9.18
CA SER A 285 26.75 -7.58 8.42
C SER A 285 27.16 -8.72 9.34
N TYR A 286 26.57 -9.88 9.12
CA TYR A 286 26.79 -11.12 9.84
C TYR A 286 27.17 -12.22 8.85
N ASN A 287 28.02 -13.17 9.28
CA ASN A 287 28.34 -14.34 8.46
C ASN A 287 27.05 -15.13 8.20
N GLY A 288 26.49 -15.73 9.24
CA GLY A 288 25.25 -16.50 9.28
C GLY A 288 24.88 -16.72 10.75
N LYS A 289 23.74 -17.34 11.04
CA LYS A 289 23.43 -17.72 12.43
C LYS A 289 22.65 -19.02 12.50
N THR A 290 23.19 -19.98 13.25
CA THR A 290 22.53 -21.25 13.55
C THR A 290 22.10 -21.28 15.01
N VAL A 291 20.79 -21.30 15.25
CA VAL A 291 20.19 -21.46 16.57
C VAL A 291 20.01 -22.96 16.82
N VAL A 292 20.89 -23.53 17.65
CA VAL A 292 21.06 -24.99 17.83
C VAL A 292 20.10 -25.56 18.88
N SER A 293 19.93 -24.89 20.01
CA SER A 293 19.10 -25.35 21.13
C SER A 293 18.72 -24.19 22.03
N GLY A 294 17.60 -24.31 22.74
CA GLY A 294 17.11 -23.26 23.63
C GLY A 294 16.65 -22.02 22.86
N THR A 295 16.63 -20.87 23.53
CA THR A 295 16.20 -19.60 22.94
C THR A 295 17.40 -18.71 22.64
N ASP A 296 17.49 -18.19 21.43
CA ASP A 296 18.55 -17.25 21.01
C ASP A 296 17.96 -16.08 20.20
N THR A 297 18.63 -14.93 20.23
CA THR A 297 18.17 -13.69 19.58
C THR A 297 18.77 -13.54 18.18
N LEU A 298 17.96 -13.36 17.15
CA LEU A 298 18.41 -12.92 15.84
C LEU A 298 18.38 -11.39 15.76
N CYS A 299 19.38 -10.83 15.10
CA CYS A 299 19.61 -9.39 14.98
C CYS A 299 19.35 -8.93 13.55
N PRO A 300 18.65 -7.81 13.31
CA PRO A 300 18.47 -7.31 11.96
C PRO A 300 19.83 -6.92 11.36
N GLY A 301 20.00 -7.21 10.07
CA GLY A 301 21.31 -7.25 9.45
C GLY A 301 21.32 -7.83 8.05
N GLN A 302 22.46 -7.67 7.38
CA GLN A 302 22.82 -8.44 6.20
C GLN A 302 23.47 -9.76 6.63
N TYR A 303 23.03 -10.88 6.07
CA TYR A 303 23.53 -12.22 6.36
C TYR A 303 24.17 -12.78 5.10
N SER A 304 25.51 -12.87 5.11
CA SER A 304 26.30 -13.40 3.98
C SER A 304 26.27 -14.94 3.83
N ASN A 305 25.45 -15.61 4.64
CA ASN A 305 25.33 -17.07 4.79
C ASN A 305 23.99 -17.37 5.50
N ALA A 306 23.69 -18.66 5.69
CA ALA A 306 22.37 -19.10 6.12
C ALA A 306 21.99 -18.62 7.53
N ILE A 307 20.68 -18.38 7.69
CA ILE A 307 20.03 -18.42 8.99
C ILE A 307 19.43 -19.81 9.16
N SER A 308 19.74 -20.49 10.25
CA SER A 308 19.17 -21.81 10.54
C SER A 308 18.66 -21.88 11.98
N VAL A 309 17.47 -22.45 12.14
CA VAL A 309 16.88 -22.73 13.47
C VAL A 309 16.67 -24.23 13.54
N GLN A 310 17.39 -24.91 14.42
CA GLN A 310 17.30 -26.37 14.56
C GLN A 310 16.03 -26.80 15.29
N SER A 311 15.67 -28.08 15.15
CA SER A 311 14.49 -28.65 15.82
C SER A 311 14.61 -28.49 17.34
N GLY A 312 13.53 -28.04 17.97
CA GLY A 312 13.48 -27.76 19.41
C GLY A 312 14.16 -26.45 19.85
N ALA A 313 14.75 -25.69 18.93
CA ALA A 313 15.33 -24.38 19.22
C ALA A 313 14.33 -23.25 18.90
N THR A 314 14.45 -22.12 19.59
CA THR A 314 13.63 -20.92 19.40
C THR A 314 14.50 -19.72 19.05
N ALA A 315 14.28 -19.12 17.90
CA ALA A 315 14.91 -17.89 17.45
C ALA A 315 13.95 -16.71 17.65
N VAL A 316 14.28 -15.79 18.54
CA VAL A 316 13.54 -14.54 18.76
C VAL A 316 14.16 -13.44 17.91
N MET A 317 13.39 -12.86 17.01
CA MET A 317 13.85 -11.82 16.09
C MET A 317 13.67 -10.44 16.73
N TYR A 318 14.77 -9.70 16.82
CA TYR A 318 14.74 -8.27 17.09
C TYR A 318 14.06 -7.53 15.91
N PRO A 319 13.24 -6.48 16.14
CA PRO A 319 12.51 -5.80 15.08
C PRO A 319 13.44 -5.18 14.03
N GLY A 320 13.15 -5.39 12.74
CA GLY A 320 14.00 -4.89 11.67
C GLY A 320 14.04 -5.77 10.42
N VAL A 321 15.03 -5.50 9.58
CA VAL A 321 15.21 -6.09 8.26
C VAL A 321 16.32 -7.15 8.32
N TYR A 322 16.03 -8.32 7.78
CA TYR A 322 16.94 -9.47 7.74
C TYR A 322 17.21 -9.84 6.29
N GLN A 323 18.31 -9.32 5.74
CA GLN A 323 18.67 -9.55 4.34
C GLN A 323 19.58 -10.77 4.22
N ILE A 324 19.05 -11.89 3.73
CA ILE A 324 19.78 -13.14 3.54
C ILE A 324 20.35 -13.20 2.13
N GLN A 325 21.67 -13.00 2.03
CA GLN A 325 22.41 -12.87 0.78
C GLN A 325 23.08 -14.16 0.31
N ALA A 326 23.09 -15.22 1.12
CA ALA A 326 23.55 -16.55 0.69
C ALA A 326 22.92 -17.68 1.49
N ASN A 327 22.81 -18.87 0.87
CA ASN A 327 22.39 -20.15 1.48
C ASN A 327 20.98 -20.19 2.12
N GLY A 328 20.24 -19.08 2.12
CA GLY A 328 18.83 -19.02 2.49
C GLY A 328 18.55 -19.16 4.00
N ALA A 329 17.31 -19.56 4.32
CA ALA A 329 16.84 -19.79 5.68
C ALA A 329 16.37 -21.24 5.84
N ASN A 330 16.82 -21.93 6.88
CA ASN A 330 16.38 -23.30 7.19
C ASN A 330 15.79 -23.37 8.59
N ILE A 331 14.46 -23.36 8.68
CA ILE A 331 13.71 -23.29 9.93
C ILE A 331 13.13 -24.67 10.26
N GLN A 332 13.73 -25.36 11.22
CA GLN A 332 13.27 -26.66 11.75
C GLN A 332 12.64 -26.53 13.15
N GLY A 333 12.93 -25.44 13.87
CA GLY A 333 12.35 -25.10 15.17
C GLY A 333 11.36 -23.93 15.10
N THR A 334 11.38 -23.06 16.11
CA THR A 334 10.51 -21.88 16.19
C THR A 334 11.27 -20.61 15.79
N LEU A 335 10.81 -19.89 14.77
CA LEU A 335 11.26 -18.54 14.43
C LEU A 335 10.13 -17.57 14.77
N LYS A 336 10.34 -16.65 15.70
CA LYS A 336 9.30 -15.72 16.15
C LYS A 336 9.78 -14.28 16.26
N SER A 337 8.92 -13.29 16.03
CA SER A 337 9.19 -11.92 16.47
C SER A 337 9.16 -11.83 18.00
N VAL A 338 9.79 -10.78 18.52
CA VAL A 338 9.77 -10.45 19.95
C VAL A 338 8.35 -10.29 20.49
N THR A 339 8.08 -10.89 21.65
CA THR A 339 6.86 -10.69 22.45
C THR A 339 7.19 -10.07 23.80
N ALA A 340 6.17 -9.63 24.56
CA ALA A 340 6.36 -9.03 25.88
C ALA A 340 7.15 -9.92 26.87
N THR A 341 7.03 -11.24 26.73
CA THR A 341 7.74 -12.26 27.55
C THR A 341 9.21 -12.41 27.22
N ASP A 342 9.66 -11.93 26.07
CA ASP A 342 11.05 -12.06 25.62
C ASP A 342 11.91 -10.86 26.05
N LEU A 343 11.31 -9.88 26.75
CA LEU A 343 11.99 -8.69 27.22
C LEU A 343 12.69 -8.94 28.58
N PRO A 344 13.88 -8.35 28.82
CA PRO A 344 14.61 -7.46 27.94
C PRO A 344 15.31 -8.20 26.79
N LEU A 345 15.21 -7.67 25.57
CA LEU A 345 15.85 -8.23 24.39
C LEU A 345 16.99 -7.32 23.95
N SER A 346 18.20 -7.87 23.81
CA SER A 346 19.39 -7.14 23.41
C SER A 346 19.94 -7.67 22.10
N CYS A 347 20.45 -6.76 21.27
CA CYS A 347 21.06 -7.10 20.00
C CYS A 347 22.27 -6.18 19.78
N ALA A 348 23.37 -6.73 19.27
CA ALA A 348 24.61 -5.98 19.10
C ALA A 348 24.42 -4.82 18.12
N GLY A 349 24.75 -3.60 18.55
CA GLY A 349 24.59 -2.39 17.73
C GLY A 349 23.18 -1.77 17.76
N PHE A 350 22.26 -2.32 18.54
CA PHE A 350 20.89 -1.82 18.69
C PHE A 350 20.58 -1.51 20.16
N PRO A 351 19.66 -0.57 20.45
CA PRO A 351 19.22 -0.30 21.81
C PRO A 351 18.52 -1.52 22.41
N THR A 352 18.75 -1.80 23.69
CA THR A 352 18.04 -2.88 24.38
C THR A 352 16.55 -2.55 24.47
N LEU A 353 15.71 -3.49 24.04
CA LEU A 353 14.26 -3.39 24.21
C LEU A 353 13.91 -3.81 25.63
N THR A 354 13.28 -2.91 26.39
CA THR A 354 12.98 -3.15 27.81
C THR A 354 11.48 -3.08 28.13
N THR A 355 10.68 -2.43 27.28
CA THR A 355 9.28 -2.13 27.58
C THR A 355 8.40 -2.36 26.37
N TRP A 356 7.45 -3.29 26.49
CA TRP A 356 6.50 -3.61 25.43
C TRP A 356 5.64 -2.38 25.04
N GLY A 357 5.31 -2.27 23.76
CA GLY A 357 4.47 -1.18 23.22
C GLY A 357 5.20 0.15 22.98
N THR A 358 6.49 0.25 23.33
CA THR A 358 7.31 1.45 23.07
C THR A 358 8.04 1.40 21.72
N PHE A 359 7.98 0.26 21.04
CA PHE A 359 8.60 0.01 19.75
C PHE A 359 7.65 -0.78 18.86
N ASP A 360 7.91 -0.73 17.56
CA ASP A 360 7.23 -1.54 16.56
C ASP A 360 7.90 -2.92 16.49
N PRO A 361 7.20 -4.04 16.79
CA PRO A 361 7.81 -5.37 16.84
C PRO A 361 8.07 -5.96 15.45
N GLY A 362 7.65 -5.28 14.37
CA GLY A 362 7.62 -5.92 13.07
C GLY A 362 9.00 -6.24 12.48
N VAL A 363 9.01 -7.29 11.69
CA VAL A 363 10.20 -7.84 11.05
C VAL A 363 9.94 -8.05 9.57
N ILE A 364 10.98 -7.97 8.75
CA ILE A 364 10.93 -8.41 7.36
C ILE A 364 12.14 -9.29 7.07
N ILE A 365 11.89 -10.49 6.54
CA ILE A 365 12.92 -11.40 6.05
C ILE A 365 13.00 -11.25 4.55
N GLU A 366 14.15 -10.83 4.07
CA GLU A 366 14.43 -10.63 2.66
C GLU A 366 15.36 -11.75 2.19
N VAL A 367 14.90 -12.52 1.20
CA VAL A 367 15.74 -13.51 0.52
C VAL A 367 15.95 -13.01 -0.89
N THR A 368 17.13 -12.42 -1.12
CA THR A 368 17.54 -11.88 -2.41
C THR A 368 18.56 -12.79 -3.07
N PRO A 369 18.55 -12.94 -4.40
CA PRO A 369 19.56 -13.72 -5.10
C PRO A 369 20.95 -13.10 -4.93
N ALA A 370 21.97 -13.94 -4.71
CA ALA A 370 23.35 -13.46 -4.48
C ALA A 370 23.91 -12.77 -5.72
N ASN A 371 24.26 -11.49 -5.62
CA ASN A 371 25.04 -10.80 -6.65
C ASN A 371 26.20 -9.95 -6.10
N ALA A 372 26.72 -10.28 -4.91
CA ALA A 372 27.75 -9.47 -4.28
C ALA A 372 29.19 -9.71 -4.79
N SER A 373 29.44 -10.80 -5.55
CA SER A 373 30.82 -11.22 -5.88
C SER A 373 31.17 -11.22 -7.37
N GLY A 374 30.23 -10.90 -8.27
CA GLY A 374 30.46 -10.96 -9.72
C GLY A 374 30.82 -12.36 -10.27
N ASN A 375 30.83 -13.38 -9.40
CA ASN A 375 31.11 -14.77 -9.75
C ASN A 375 29.79 -15.51 -9.93
N THR A 376 29.63 -16.07 -11.13
CA THR A 376 28.45 -16.78 -11.64
C THR A 376 28.24 -18.12 -10.94
N GLN A 377 27.73 -18.10 -9.71
CA GLN A 377 27.22 -19.31 -9.05
C GLN A 377 25.69 -19.22 -8.91
N CYS A 378 24.99 -20.21 -9.47
CA CYS A 378 23.56 -20.45 -9.30
C CYS A 378 23.25 -20.91 -7.86
N ASN A 379 23.57 -20.08 -6.87
CA ASN A 379 23.26 -20.40 -5.49
C ASN A 379 21.76 -20.19 -5.28
N LYS A 380 21.05 -21.28 -4.99
CA LYS A 380 19.65 -21.24 -4.58
C LYS A 380 19.61 -20.74 -3.15
N HIS A 381 18.95 -19.62 -2.89
CA HIS A 381 18.62 -19.26 -1.51
C HIS A 381 17.24 -19.83 -1.25
N ILE A 382 17.21 -20.86 -0.41
CA ILE A 382 15.99 -21.57 -0.09
C ILE A 382 15.49 -21.01 1.22
N PHE A 383 14.24 -20.54 1.27
CA PHE A 383 13.54 -20.40 2.52
C PHE A 383 12.79 -21.71 2.77
N SER A 384 13.30 -22.55 3.66
CA SER A 384 12.71 -23.84 3.97
C SER A 384 12.17 -23.91 5.38
N ALA A 385 10.96 -24.44 5.54
CA ALA A 385 10.33 -24.73 6.82
C ALA A 385 10.15 -26.25 7.01
N GLY A 386 10.61 -26.78 8.14
CA GLY A 386 10.46 -28.19 8.51
C GLY A 386 9.02 -28.54 8.91
N ALA A 387 8.65 -29.81 8.85
CA ALA A 387 7.29 -30.29 9.11
C ALA A 387 6.74 -29.95 10.51
N THR A 388 7.62 -29.73 11.49
CA THR A 388 7.26 -29.35 12.87
C THR A 388 7.75 -27.96 13.25
N SER A 389 8.15 -27.15 12.27
CA SER A 389 8.62 -25.79 12.52
C SER A 389 7.46 -24.83 12.79
N THR A 390 7.73 -23.77 13.55
CA THR A 390 6.77 -22.69 13.81
C THR A 390 7.37 -21.38 13.36
N ILE A 391 6.64 -20.59 12.56
CA ILE A 391 7.06 -19.25 12.15
C ILE A 391 5.95 -18.27 12.59
N ASP A 392 6.28 -17.36 13.50
CA ASP A 392 5.36 -16.37 14.07
C ASP A 392 5.94 -14.95 13.91
N LEU A 393 5.51 -14.24 12.87
CA LEU A 393 6.10 -12.94 12.50
C LEU A 393 5.08 -11.82 12.63
N TRP A 394 5.49 -10.74 13.26
CA TRP A 394 4.71 -9.51 13.31
C TRP A 394 4.98 -8.65 12.08
N PRO A 395 3.95 -8.26 11.31
CA PRO A 395 4.10 -7.26 10.26
C PRO A 395 4.26 -5.86 10.87
N SER A 396 4.88 -4.95 10.12
CA SER A 396 5.01 -3.54 10.51
C SER A 396 4.52 -2.61 9.40
N PRO A 397 3.77 -1.54 9.73
CA PRO A 397 3.45 -0.48 8.77
C PRO A 397 4.69 0.20 8.17
N LYS A 398 5.82 0.21 8.90
CA LYS A 398 7.11 0.72 8.37
C LYS A 398 7.65 -0.11 7.22
N TYR A 399 7.30 -1.40 7.19
CA TYR A 399 7.68 -2.35 6.13
C TYR A 399 6.47 -2.76 5.30
N PHE A 400 5.48 -1.86 5.17
CA PHE A 400 4.27 -2.09 4.37
C PHE A 400 3.50 -3.36 4.73
N ASN A 401 3.58 -3.77 6.01
CA ASN A 401 3.00 -4.99 6.55
C ASN A 401 3.49 -6.29 5.87
N ILE A 402 4.70 -6.28 5.29
CA ILE A 402 5.34 -7.47 4.74
C ILE A 402 6.27 -8.08 5.78
N SER A 403 6.10 -9.37 6.07
CA SER A 403 7.00 -10.12 6.97
C SER A 403 8.04 -10.97 6.23
N ILE A 404 7.75 -11.40 5.00
CA ILE A 404 8.63 -12.23 4.18
C ILE A 404 8.60 -11.70 2.75
N TYR A 405 9.76 -11.35 2.22
CA TYR A 405 9.98 -10.95 0.84
C TYR A 405 11.00 -11.89 0.19
N ILE A 406 10.59 -12.56 -0.89
CA ILE A 406 11.43 -13.53 -1.60
C ILE A 406 11.40 -13.16 -3.07
N GLU A 407 12.50 -12.63 -3.57
CA GLU A 407 12.61 -12.27 -4.98
C GLU A 407 12.87 -13.52 -5.81
N THR A 408 11.98 -13.86 -6.74
CA THR A 408 12.18 -14.98 -7.67
C THR A 408 12.58 -14.45 -9.05
N MET A 409 13.69 -14.93 -9.61
CA MET A 409 14.13 -14.51 -10.95
C MET A 409 13.43 -15.33 -12.06
N PRO A 410 13.16 -14.71 -13.23
CA PRO A 410 12.54 -15.41 -14.35
C PRO A 410 13.46 -16.53 -14.87
N ASN A 411 12.83 -17.65 -15.22
CA ASN A 411 13.42 -18.92 -15.67
C ASN A 411 13.98 -19.79 -14.53
N TRP A 412 13.32 -20.93 -14.29
CA TRP A 412 13.96 -22.10 -13.68
C TRP A 412 15.06 -22.57 -14.66
N GLN A 413 16.23 -21.94 -14.61
CA GLN A 413 17.36 -22.39 -15.43
C GLN A 413 18.07 -23.49 -14.67
N THR A 414 18.02 -24.70 -15.25
CA THR A 414 18.91 -25.81 -14.91
C THR A 414 20.35 -25.57 -15.41
N VAL A 415 20.62 -24.44 -16.07
CA VAL A 415 21.90 -24.10 -16.70
C VAL A 415 22.30 -22.66 -16.36
N CYS A 416 23.43 -22.48 -15.68
CA CYS A 416 23.95 -21.17 -15.28
C CYS A 416 24.51 -20.39 -16.49
N THR A 417 24.15 -19.10 -16.63
CA THR A 417 24.75 -18.20 -17.63
C THR A 417 25.58 -17.11 -16.96
N SER A 418 26.36 -16.36 -17.74
CA SER A 418 27.35 -15.37 -17.27
C SER A 418 26.75 -14.07 -16.68
N GLN A 419 25.47 -14.07 -16.35
CA GLN A 419 24.72 -12.96 -15.76
C GLN A 419 24.13 -13.40 -14.42
N PRO A 420 23.89 -12.46 -13.47
CA PRO A 420 23.41 -12.81 -12.14
C PRO A 420 22.06 -13.52 -12.23
N LEU A 421 22.05 -14.82 -11.92
CA LEU A 421 20.87 -15.68 -12.00
C LEU A 421 20.80 -16.58 -10.75
N GLY A 422 20.39 -16.00 -9.62
CA GLY A 422 19.94 -16.77 -8.48
C GLY A 422 18.45 -17.08 -8.62
N THR A 423 18.04 -18.33 -8.39
CA THR A 423 16.63 -18.70 -8.26
C THR A 423 16.32 -19.00 -6.80
N ASN A 424 15.42 -18.22 -6.21
CA ASN A 424 14.96 -18.44 -4.84
C ASN A 424 13.78 -19.41 -4.84
N VAL A 425 13.74 -20.31 -3.85
CA VAL A 425 12.70 -21.34 -3.71
C VAL A 425 12.19 -21.30 -2.27
N VAL A 426 10.88 -21.27 -2.11
CA VAL A 426 10.23 -21.53 -0.81
C VAL A 426 9.94 -23.03 -0.74
N LYS A 427 10.39 -23.71 0.31
CA LYS A 427 10.24 -25.15 0.47
C LYS A 427 9.53 -25.52 1.76
#